data_AF-A0A4W6EY32-F1
#
_entry.id   AF-A0A4W6EY32-F1
#
_cell.length_a   1.000
_cell.length_b   1.000
_cell.length_c   1.000
_cell.angle_alpha   90.00
_cell.angle_beta   90.00
_cell.angle_gamma   90.00
#
_symmetry.space_group_name_H-M   'P 1'
#
loop_
_entity.id
_entity.type
_entity.pdbx_description
1 polymer ?
#
loop_
_entity_poly.entity_id
_entity_poly.type
_entity_poly.pdbx_seq_one_letter_code
_entity_poly.pdbx_strand_id
1 'polypeptide(L)'
;MKMMMLLLVSAVALLVSPAVASPTPHKANINLNHILEEVEKFNASFNKQVFVEDVQHLVDSGCGDKFFCKVQDILHKHAQINKGNDDETIARNLKAFNVHRNVSCTELLHGMTPTGTEISIPKLLDHLKHCIQQTNFRGK
;
A
#
# COMPACT_ATOMS: atom_id res chain seq x y z
N MET A 1 12.37 -2.23 75.37
CA MET A 1 11.77 -1.57 74.19
C MET A 1 12.67 -1.81 72.98
N LYS A 2 12.18 -2.48 71.94
CA LYS A 2 12.75 -2.37 70.59
C LYS A 2 11.66 -2.72 69.59
N MET A 3 11.01 -1.69 69.08
CA MET A 3 9.99 -1.76 68.03
C MET A 3 10.63 -2.36 66.77
N MET A 4 10.02 -3.42 66.23
CA MET A 4 10.26 -3.85 64.86
C MET A 4 9.55 -2.85 63.95
N MET A 5 10.31 -1.98 63.29
CA MET A 5 9.80 -1.11 62.23
C MET A 5 9.79 -1.90 60.92
N LEU A 6 8.60 -2.25 60.44
CA LEU A 6 8.37 -2.65 59.05
C LEU A 6 8.27 -1.36 58.22
N LEU A 7 9.31 -1.06 57.44
CA LEU A 7 9.27 0.04 56.47
C LEU A 7 8.76 -0.50 55.13
N LEU A 8 7.55 -0.08 54.78
CA LEU A 8 6.89 -0.36 53.52
C LEU A 8 7.61 0.34 52.36
N VAL A 9 7.91 -0.44 51.33
CA VAL A 9 8.51 -0.03 50.06
C VAL A 9 7.51 0.83 49.29
N SER A 10 7.89 2.06 48.93
CA SER A 10 7.15 2.88 47.98
C SER A 10 8.11 3.38 46.90
N ALA A 11 8.21 2.58 45.83
CA ALA A 11 8.79 3.03 44.57
C ALA A 11 7.62 3.45 43.68
N VAL A 12 7.29 4.74 43.69
CA VAL A 12 6.44 5.33 42.65
C VAL A 12 7.31 5.44 41.41
N ALA A 13 7.38 4.37 40.63
CA ALA A 13 7.87 4.46 39.26
C ALA A 13 6.84 5.29 38.49
N LEU A 14 7.13 6.57 38.29
CA LEU A 14 6.48 7.40 37.29
C LEU A 14 6.71 6.71 35.94
N LEU A 15 5.74 5.89 35.51
CA LEU A 15 5.59 5.46 34.13
C LEU A 15 5.25 6.71 33.31
N VAL A 16 6.28 7.51 33.02
CA VAL A 16 6.27 8.33 31.81
C VAL A 16 6.34 7.33 30.67
N SER A 17 5.15 6.89 30.25
CA SER A 17 4.97 6.31 28.92
C SER A 17 5.69 7.26 27.96
N PRO A 18 6.69 6.80 27.21
CA PRO A 18 7.05 7.53 26.02
C PRO A 18 5.76 7.50 25.21
N ALA A 19 5.13 8.67 25.05
CA ALA A 19 4.19 8.85 23.97
C ALA A 19 4.94 8.31 22.75
N VAL A 20 4.46 7.19 22.22
CA VAL A 20 4.92 6.68 20.93
C VAL A 20 4.51 7.80 20.00
N ALA A 21 5.42 8.75 19.78
CA ALA A 21 5.35 9.66 18.67
C ALA A 21 5.31 8.71 17.48
N SER A 22 4.11 8.49 16.94
CA SER A 22 3.97 7.81 15.67
C SER A 22 4.98 8.50 14.76
N PRO A 23 5.96 7.77 14.21
CA PRO A 23 6.91 8.42 13.31
C PRO A 23 6.05 9.09 12.27
N THR A 24 6.16 10.42 12.18
CA THR A 24 5.72 11.15 11.00
C THR A 24 6.22 10.34 9.83
N PRO A 25 5.38 10.02 8.82
CA PRO A 25 5.80 9.18 7.73
C PRO A 25 6.94 9.92 7.05
N HIS A 26 8.18 9.58 7.42
CA HIS A 26 9.36 9.86 6.62
C HIS A 26 8.94 9.42 5.23
N LYS A 27 9.04 10.34 4.25
CA LYS A 27 8.77 10.04 2.85
C LYS A 27 9.60 8.81 2.50
N ALA A 28 9.02 7.62 2.65
CA ALA A 28 9.65 6.37 2.33
C ALA A 28 9.89 6.49 0.83
N ASN A 29 11.16 6.53 0.45
CA ASN A 29 11.52 6.56 -0.94
C ASN A 29 11.22 5.15 -1.48
N ILE A 30 9.96 4.90 -1.80
CA ILE A 30 9.50 3.60 -2.27
C ILE A 30 9.86 3.51 -3.73
N ASN A 31 10.87 2.69 -3.98
CA ASN A 31 11.34 2.37 -5.32
C ASN A 31 10.30 1.48 -6.01
N LEU A 32 9.96 1.79 -7.28
CA LEU A 32 9.10 0.95 -8.11
C LEU A 32 9.61 -0.51 -8.23
N ASN A 33 10.92 -0.73 -8.13
CA ASN A 33 11.51 -2.07 -8.10
C ASN A 33 11.05 -2.88 -6.88
N HIS A 34 10.89 -2.24 -5.72
CA HIS A 34 10.36 -2.90 -4.53
C HIS A 34 8.90 -3.33 -4.76
N ILE A 35 8.09 -2.51 -5.44
CA ILE A 35 6.73 -2.89 -5.81
C ILE A 35 6.74 -4.09 -6.77
N LEU A 36 7.70 -4.11 -7.71
CA LEU A 36 7.85 -5.20 -8.68
C LEU A 36 8.20 -6.53 -8.00
N GLU A 37 9.11 -6.53 -7.01
CA GLU A 37 9.46 -7.72 -6.23
C GLU A 37 8.24 -8.28 -5.47
N GLU A 38 7.43 -7.41 -4.84
CA GLU A 38 6.22 -7.83 -4.14
C GLU A 38 5.16 -8.41 -5.10
N VAL A 39 5.02 -7.82 -6.28
CA VAL A 39 4.12 -8.33 -7.34
C VAL A 39 4.53 -9.74 -7.78
N GLU A 40 5.82 -9.98 -8.00
CA GLU A 40 6.30 -11.30 -8.42
C GLU A 40 6.07 -12.36 -7.34
N LYS A 41 6.32 -12.01 -6.08
CA LYS A 41 6.06 -12.88 -4.93
C LYS A 41 4.57 -13.22 -4.79
N PHE A 42 3.70 -12.22 -4.95
CA PHE A 42 2.26 -12.43 -4.90
C PHE A 42 1.77 -13.37 -6.01
N ASN A 43 2.17 -13.10 -7.25
CA ASN A 43 1.73 -13.91 -8.40
C ASN A 43 2.16 -15.38 -8.27
N ALA A 44 3.31 -15.66 -7.64
CA ALA A 44 3.79 -17.01 -7.42
C ALA A 44 2.97 -17.78 -6.35
N SER A 45 2.37 -17.09 -5.39
CA SER A 45 1.63 -17.70 -4.27
C SER A 45 0.10 -17.66 -4.45
N PHE A 46 -0.41 -16.82 -5.35
CA PHE A 46 -1.83 -16.57 -5.51
C PHE A 46 -2.56 -17.72 -6.22
N ASN A 47 -3.50 -18.34 -5.52
CA ASN A 47 -4.24 -19.51 -5.99
C ASN A 47 -5.77 -19.31 -6.02
N LYS A 48 -6.26 -18.10 -5.77
CA LYS A 48 -7.69 -17.78 -5.75
C LYS A 48 -8.11 -17.17 -7.09
N GLN A 49 -9.36 -17.41 -7.51
CA GLN A 49 -9.96 -16.65 -8.61
C GLN A 49 -10.73 -15.48 -8.01
N VAL A 50 -10.09 -14.31 -8.00
CA VAL A 50 -10.74 -13.05 -7.64
C VAL A 50 -10.65 -12.10 -8.82
N PHE A 51 -11.79 -11.49 -9.13
CA PHE A 51 -11.96 -10.58 -10.24
C PHE A 51 -12.12 -9.15 -9.74
N VAL A 52 -11.54 -8.22 -10.47
CA VAL A 52 -11.48 -6.79 -10.17
C VAL A 52 -11.62 -6.01 -11.48
N GLU A 53 -11.90 -4.70 -11.38
CA GLU A 53 -12.08 -3.84 -12.55
C GLU A 53 -10.87 -3.86 -13.49
N ASP A 54 -11.15 -3.95 -14.80
CA ASP A 54 -10.15 -3.88 -15.86
C ASP A 54 -9.65 -2.44 -16.08
N VAL A 55 -8.32 -2.31 -16.12
CA VAL A 55 -7.59 -1.05 -16.29
C VAL A 55 -6.80 -0.99 -17.61
N GLN A 56 -7.00 -1.92 -18.55
CA GLN A 56 -6.29 -1.97 -19.84
C GLN A 56 -6.32 -0.62 -20.57
N HIS A 57 -7.46 0.07 -20.58
CA HIS A 57 -7.57 1.40 -21.19
C HIS A 57 -6.59 2.45 -20.64
N LEU A 58 -6.16 2.33 -19.37
CA LEU A 58 -5.14 3.19 -18.76
C LEU A 58 -3.71 2.76 -19.12
N VAL A 59 -3.50 1.46 -19.38
CA VAL A 59 -2.25 0.93 -19.93
C VAL A 59 -2.06 1.44 -21.35
N ASP A 60 -3.10 1.33 -22.18
CA ASP A 60 -3.11 1.80 -23.57
C ASP A 60 -2.89 3.31 -23.68
N SER A 61 -3.33 4.05 -22.66
CA SER A 61 -3.09 5.50 -22.52
C SER A 61 -1.67 5.84 -22.02
N GLY A 62 -0.80 4.85 -21.82
CA GLY A 62 0.63 5.04 -21.56
C GLY A 62 1.05 5.07 -20.10
N CYS A 63 0.31 4.39 -19.21
CA CYS A 63 0.69 4.17 -17.81
C CYS A 63 0.90 5.46 -16.99
N GLY A 64 0.04 6.45 -17.17
CA GLY A 64 0.10 7.72 -16.42
C GLY A 64 -0.33 7.58 -14.95
N ASP A 65 -0.31 8.68 -14.21
CA ASP A 65 -0.62 8.69 -12.76
C ASP A 65 -2.02 8.14 -12.43
N LYS A 66 -2.99 8.34 -13.34
CA LYS A 66 -4.33 7.77 -13.23
C LYS A 66 -4.31 6.23 -13.15
N PHE A 67 -3.41 5.57 -13.88
CA PHE A 67 -3.21 4.12 -13.80
C PHE A 67 -2.79 3.72 -12.38
N PHE A 68 -1.70 4.31 -11.85
CA PHE A 68 -1.18 3.97 -10.53
C PHE A 68 -2.18 4.25 -9.41
N CYS A 69 -2.92 5.37 -9.51
CA CYS A 69 -3.99 5.68 -8.58
C CYS A 69 -5.13 4.67 -8.64
N LYS A 70 -5.55 4.25 -9.84
CA LYS A 70 -6.65 3.30 -10.01
C LYS A 70 -6.28 1.91 -9.49
N VAL A 71 -5.07 1.43 -9.77
CA VAL A 71 -4.56 0.15 -9.23
C VAL A 71 -4.47 0.21 -7.71
N GLN A 72 -3.97 1.31 -7.14
CA GLN A 72 -3.94 1.52 -5.69
C GLN A 72 -5.34 1.42 -5.07
N ASP A 73 -6.35 2.09 -5.67
CA ASP A 73 -7.73 2.07 -5.20
C ASP A 73 -8.34 0.66 -5.24
N ILE A 74 -8.15 -0.06 -6.35
CA ILE A 74 -8.63 -1.44 -6.53
C ILE A 74 -8.03 -2.37 -5.47
N LEU A 75 -6.71 -2.38 -5.33
CA LEU A 75 -6.01 -3.26 -4.38
C LEU A 75 -6.35 -2.91 -2.92
N HIS A 76 -6.50 -1.61 -2.60
CA HIS A 76 -6.88 -1.19 -1.27
C HIS A 76 -8.30 -1.66 -0.91
N LYS A 77 -9.28 -1.49 -1.81
CA LYS A 77 -10.65 -1.99 -1.63
C LYS A 77 -10.67 -3.51 -1.50
N HIS A 78 -9.92 -4.20 -2.35
CA HIS A 78 -9.81 -5.66 -2.30
C HIS A 78 -9.24 -6.14 -0.95
N ALA A 79 -8.17 -5.52 -0.46
CA ALA A 79 -7.56 -5.86 0.83
C ALA A 79 -8.53 -5.66 2.01
N GLN A 80 -9.35 -4.60 1.99
CA GLN A 80 -10.37 -4.38 3.02
C GLN A 80 -11.45 -5.48 3.03
N ILE A 81 -11.82 -6.00 1.85
CA ILE A 81 -12.84 -7.04 1.72
C ILE A 81 -12.27 -8.41 2.10
N ASN A 82 -11.05 -8.73 1.65
CA ASN A 82 -10.49 -10.08 1.70
C ASN A 82 -9.43 -10.30 2.79
N LYS A 83 -9.14 -9.29 3.64
CA LYS A 83 -8.20 -9.35 4.78
C LYS A 83 -6.88 -10.07 4.45
N GLY A 84 -6.34 -9.82 3.26
CA GLY A 84 -5.06 -10.39 2.79
C GLY A 84 -3.91 -9.40 2.98
N ASN A 85 -2.77 -9.87 3.51
CA ASN A 85 -1.63 -9.02 3.85
C ASN A 85 -0.89 -8.48 2.61
N ASP A 86 -0.85 -9.26 1.53
CA ASP A 86 0.01 -8.95 0.40
C ASP A 86 -0.61 -7.87 -0.52
N ASP A 87 -1.92 -7.93 -0.78
CA ASP A 87 -2.65 -6.87 -1.49
C ASP A 87 -2.54 -5.53 -0.77
N GLU A 88 -2.64 -5.57 0.57
CA GLU A 88 -2.49 -4.38 1.40
C GLU A 88 -1.07 -3.80 1.30
N THR A 89 -0.05 -4.67 1.23
CA THR A 89 1.35 -4.26 1.10
C THR A 89 1.59 -3.57 -0.24
N ILE A 90 1.13 -4.15 -1.35
CA ILE A 90 1.24 -3.54 -2.68
C ILE A 90 0.47 -2.21 -2.72
N ALA A 91 -0.76 -2.17 -2.21
CA ALA A 91 -1.57 -0.95 -2.17
C ALA A 91 -0.91 0.16 -1.34
N ARG A 92 -0.30 -0.18 -0.19
CA ARG A 92 0.42 0.77 0.67
C ARG A 92 1.67 1.31 -0.02
N ASN A 93 2.40 0.45 -0.74
CA ASN A 93 3.58 0.85 -1.47
C ASN A 93 3.23 1.79 -2.65
N LEU A 94 2.17 1.49 -3.39
CA LEU A 94 1.63 2.37 -4.43
C LEU A 94 1.18 3.73 -3.87
N LYS A 95 0.54 3.73 -2.71
CA LYS A 95 0.15 4.98 -2.03
C LYS A 95 1.38 5.84 -1.72
N ALA A 96 2.43 5.26 -1.17
CA ALA A 96 3.66 6.00 -0.87
C ALA A 96 4.34 6.53 -2.15
N PHE A 97 4.38 5.73 -3.21
CA PHE A 97 4.89 6.15 -4.52
C PHE A 97 4.10 7.36 -5.08
N ASN A 98 2.77 7.30 -5.08
CA ASN A 98 1.91 8.38 -5.54
C ASN A 98 2.11 9.66 -4.70
N VAL A 99 2.20 9.53 -3.37
CA VAL A 99 2.49 10.64 -2.45
C VAL A 99 3.87 11.25 -2.73
N HIS A 100 4.89 10.42 -2.97
CA HIS A 100 6.24 10.90 -3.28
C HIS A 100 6.27 11.77 -4.55
N ARG A 101 5.47 11.40 -5.56
CA ARG A 101 5.32 12.14 -6.82
C ARG A 101 4.32 13.31 -6.75
N ASN A 102 3.80 13.63 -5.56
CA ASN A 102 2.77 14.66 -5.33
C ASN A 102 1.49 14.44 -6.16
N VAL A 103 1.10 13.19 -6.35
CA VAL A 103 -0.11 12.82 -7.09
C VAL A 103 -1.32 12.78 -6.17
N SER A 104 -2.38 13.52 -6.52
CA SER A 104 -3.67 13.51 -5.84
C SER A 104 -4.60 12.48 -6.47
N CYS A 105 -4.60 11.25 -5.93
CA CYS A 105 -5.43 10.18 -6.48
C CYS A 105 -6.94 10.43 -6.34
N THR A 106 -7.37 11.12 -5.28
CA THR A 106 -8.78 11.48 -5.09
C THR A 106 -9.29 12.36 -6.22
N GLU A 107 -8.51 13.37 -6.62
CA GLU A 107 -8.88 14.28 -7.71
C GLU A 107 -8.77 13.59 -9.07
N LEU A 108 -7.70 12.80 -9.31
CA LEU A 108 -7.51 12.11 -10.59
C LEU A 108 -8.57 11.05 -10.89
N LEU A 109 -9.12 10.43 -9.84
CA LEU A 109 -10.17 9.42 -9.97
C LEU A 109 -11.58 10.01 -9.84
N HIS A 110 -11.72 11.29 -9.52
CA HIS A 110 -13.02 11.93 -9.39
C HIS A 110 -13.81 11.87 -10.70
N GLY A 111 -15.07 11.43 -10.63
CA GLY A 111 -15.95 11.30 -11.79
C GLY A 111 -15.57 10.16 -12.74
N MET A 112 -14.58 9.32 -12.41
CA MET A 112 -14.24 8.16 -13.22
C MET A 112 -15.31 7.08 -13.05
N THR A 113 -15.91 6.67 -14.17
CA THR A 113 -16.85 5.55 -14.21
C THR A 113 -16.11 4.23 -14.30
N PRO A 114 -16.54 3.18 -13.58
CA PRO A 114 -16.02 1.84 -13.79
C PRO A 114 -16.21 1.38 -15.23
N THR A 115 -15.28 0.59 -15.75
CA THR A 115 -15.37 0.05 -17.13
C THR A 115 -16.47 -1.02 -17.28
N GLY A 116 -16.91 -1.63 -16.18
CA GLY A 116 -17.84 -2.76 -16.19
C GLY A 116 -17.24 -4.08 -16.68
N THR A 117 -15.96 -4.08 -17.08
CA THR A 117 -15.20 -5.26 -17.44
C THR A 117 -14.33 -5.67 -16.26
N GLU A 118 -14.18 -6.97 -16.05
CA GLU A 118 -13.39 -7.51 -14.94
C GLU A 118 -12.25 -8.40 -15.43
N ILE A 119 -11.13 -8.34 -14.71
CA ILE A 119 -9.93 -9.16 -14.91
C ILE A 119 -9.53 -9.82 -13.59
N SER A 120 -8.74 -10.89 -13.65
CA SER A 120 -8.21 -11.50 -12.44
C SER A 120 -7.15 -10.60 -11.78
N ILE A 121 -6.95 -10.72 -10.47
CA ILE A 121 -5.87 -10.00 -9.78
C ILE A 121 -4.49 -10.26 -10.40
N PRO A 122 -4.09 -11.51 -10.73
CA PRO A 122 -2.82 -11.72 -11.41
C PRO A 122 -2.68 -10.93 -12.71
N LYS A 123 -3.76 -10.80 -13.48
CA LYS A 123 -3.78 -10.00 -14.71
C LYS A 123 -3.64 -8.51 -14.42
N LEU A 124 -4.30 -7.99 -13.38
CA LEU A 124 -4.10 -6.62 -12.91
C LEU A 124 -2.63 -6.37 -12.52
N LEU A 125 -2.01 -7.32 -11.84
CA LEU A 125 -0.62 -7.22 -11.41
C LEU A 125 0.36 -7.32 -12.58
N ASP A 126 0.03 -8.06 -13.64
CA ASP A 126 0.80 -8.03 -14.90
C ASP A 126 0.75 -6.65 -15.56
N HIS A 127 -0.41 -5.98 -15.56
CA HIS A 127 -0.50 -4.59 -16.02
C HIS A 127 0.35 -3.65 -15.16
N LEU A 128 0.35 -3.85 -13.84
CA LEU A 128 1.17 -3.06 -12.93
C LEU A 128 2.66 -3.26 -13.21
N LYS A 129 3.11 -4.51 -13.35
CA LYS A 129 4.49 -4.86 -13.72
C LYS A 129 4.89 -4.18 -15.03
N HIS A 130 4.06 -4.28 -16.07
CA HIS A 130 4.30 -3.64 -17.35
C HIS A 130 4.48 -2.12 -17.22
N CYS A 131 3.57 -1.45 -16.50
CA CYS A 131 3.62 0.00 -16.33
C CYS A 131 4.80 0.47 -15.47
N ILE A 132 5.20 -0.31 -14.45
CA ILE A 132 6.42 -0.05 -13.69
C ILE A 132 7.64 -0.12 -14.60
N GLN A 133 7.79 -1.19 -15.39
CA GLN A 133 8.91 -1.36 -16.30
C GLN A 133 8.99 -0.23 -17.33
N GLN A 134 7.84 0.18 -17.88
CA GLN A 134 7.77 1.30 -18.81
C GLN A 134 8.16 2.64 -18.16
N THR A 135 7.76 2.86 -16.91
CA THR A 135 8.08 4.08 -16.14
C THR A 135 9.57 4.15 -15.85
N ASN A 136 10.15 3.04 -15.37
CA ASN A 136 11.59 2.89 -15.14
C ASN A 136 12.40 3.11 -16.42
N PHE A 137 11.99 2.52 -17.55
CA PHE A 137 12.66 2.71 -18.85
C PHE A 137 12.66 4.18 -19.30
N ARG A 138 11.59 4.93 -18.99
CA ARG A 138 11.48 6.36 -19.30
C ARG A 138 12.23 7.26 -18.31
N GLY A 139 12.81 6.71 -17.24
CA GLY A 139 13.51 7.48 -16.20
C GLY A 139 12.60 8.46 -15.44
N LYS A 140 11.32 8.11 -15.27
CA LYS A 140 10.30 8.94 -14.62
C LYS A 140 10.08 8.60 -13.16
#